data_AF-A0AA39DEL6-F1
#
_entry.id   AF-A0AA39DEL6-F1
#
_cell.length_a   1.000
_cell.length_b   1.000
_cell.length_c   1.000
_cell.angle_alpha   90.00
_cell.angle_beta   90.00
_cell.angle_gamma   90.00
#
_symmetry.space_group_name_H-M   'P 1'
#
loop_
_entity.id
_entity.type
_entity.pdbx_description
1 polymer ?
#
loop_
_entity_poly.entity_id
_entity_poly.type
_entity_poly.pdbx_seq_one_letter_code
_entity_poly.pdbx_strand_id
1 'polypeptide(L)'
;MFIATALFLKDTVTPLTRHRKKGVGSGSRRFAYRTVSFDDIKLVKNAMNTTINDVVMGVSLAGLSQYLNRRYGEAKGEAVATQKKNNLPENIRLRATLLVNIRPSPGIHALADMMEKGTKAKWGNCIGSVLLPFTIALRDDPLDYVRQAKATIDRKKQSQEAAYTFLIVKLVLKLFGIKAAAFLYHRVPNHTTLCFSNIVGPIEEIGFYGHPLAFIAPSCYGQPHGLMVHFQSYTNKMTFILSVDEAIIPDPHQLCDDIEESLKLMKDAVIARGIVKENLIK
;
A
#
# COMPACT_ATOMS: atom_id res chain seq x y z
N MET A 1 13.85 9.30 -10.22
CA MET A 1 13.45 7.91 -9.91
C MET A 1 12.40 7.38 -10.89
N PHE A 2 11.28 8.09 -11.09
CA PHE A 2 10.27 7.72 -12.10
C PHE A 2 10.82 7.51 -13.52
N ILE A 3 11.58 8.49 -14.08
CA ILE A 3 12.17 8.36 -15.42
C ILE A 3 13.14 7.17 -15.51
N ALA A 4 14.06 7.04 -14.54
CA ALA A 4 14.96 5.88 -14.48
C ALA A 4 14.17 4.56 -14.44
N THR A 5 13.04 4.51 -13.71
CA THR A 5 12.14 3.35 -13.69
C THR A 5 11.50 3.11 -15.03
N ALA A 6 11.03 4.14 -15.74
CA ALA A 6 10.49 3.96 -17.09
C ALA A 6 11.53 3.39 -18.06
N LEU A 7 12.80 3.81 -17.94
CA LEU A 7 13.87 3.44 -18.86
C LEU A 7 14.47 2.05 -18.54
N PHE A 8 15.01 1.86 -17.33
CA PHE A 8 15.85 0.69 -17.01
C PHE A 8 15.78 0.18 -15.56
N LEU A 9 15.38 0.99 -14.57
CA LEU A 9 15.44 0.63 -13.16
C LEU A 9 14.29 -0.32 -12.77
N LYS A 10 14.61 -1.61 -12.64
CA LYS A 10 13.71 -2.69 -12.22
C LYS A 10 13.92 -3.08 -10.76
N ASP A 11 12.85 -3.55 -10.13
CA ASP A 11 12.90 -4.22 -8.83
C ASP A 11 13.58 -5.59 -8.93
N THR A 12 14.07 -6.07 -7.79
CA THR A 12 14.64 -7.41 -7.67
C THR A 12 13.55 -8.44 -7.95
N VAL A 13 13.89 -9.54 -8.63
CA VAL A 13 12.97 -10.67 -8.78
C VAL A 13 12.84 -11.36 -7.43
N THR A 14 11.61 -11.40 -6.91
CA THR A 14 11.27 -11.97 -5.60
C THR A 14 10.13 -12.97 -5.75
N PRO A 15 9.80 -13.75 -4.70
CA PRO A 15 8.58 -14.55 -4.66
C PRO A 15 7.27 -13.77 -4.88
N LEU A 16 7.28 -12.43 -4.81
CA LEU A 16 6.13 -11.57 -5.13
C LEU A 16 6.13 -11.11 -6.60
N THR A 17 7.20 -11.35 -7.34
CA THR A 17 7.33 -10.90 -8.72
C THR A 17 6.57 -11.83 -9.65
N ARG A 18 5.70 -11.24 -10.48
CA ARG A 18 4.96 -11.99 -11.50
C ARG A 18 5.90 -12.46 -12.60
N HIS A 19 6.07 -13.78 -12.72
CA HIS A 19 6.72 -14.39 -13.87
C HIS A 19 5.78 -14.31 -15.09
N ARG A 20 5.97 -13.30 -15.95
CA ARG A 20 5.29 -13.26 -17.24
C ARG A 20 5.84 -14.34 -18.15
N LYS A 21 5.16 -15.47 -18.29
CA LYS A 21 5.24 -16.25 -19.53
C LYS A 21 4.57 -15.41 -20.63
N LYS A 22 5.29 -15.16 -21.75
CA LYS A 22 4.72 -14.45 -22.91
C LYS A 22 3.42 -15.17 -23.33
N GLY A 23 2.33 -14.42 -23.52
CA GLY A 23 1.06 -14.93 -24.05
C GLY A 23 0.04 -15.43 -23.01
N VAL A 24 0.37 -15.51 -21.73
CA VAL A 24 -0.61 -15.88 -20.69
C VAL A 24 -1.28 -14.60 -20.16
N GLY A 25 -2.61 -14.55 -20.21
CA GLY A 25 -3.43 -13.47 -19.67
C GLY A 25 -3.21 -13.20 -18.17
N SER A 26 -3.92 -12.23 -17.59
CA SER A 26 -3.92 -12.09 -16.13
C SER A 26 -4.35 -13.42 -15.50
N GLY A 27 -3.52 -14.00 -14.62
CA GLY A 27 -3.93 -15.17 -13.85
C GLY A 27 -5.18 -14.85 -13.02
N SER A 28 -5.85 -15.91 -12.55
CA SER A 28 -6.94 -15.79 -11.57
C SER A 28 -6.50 -14.86 -10.44
N ARG A 29 -7.32 -13.85 -10.13
CA ARG A 29 -7.07 -12.97 -8.99
C ARG A 29 -7.96 -13.37 -7.83
N ARG A 30 -7.34 -13.66 -6.69
CA ARG A 30 -8.05 -13.88 -5.44
C ARG A 30 -8.05 -12.61 -4.62
N PHE A 31 -9.19 -12.34 -4.00
CA PHE A 31 -9.35 -11.26 -3.04
C PHE A 31 -9.44 -11.88 -1.65
N ALA A 32 -8.61 -11.39 -0.73
CA ALA A 32 -8.72 -11.67 0.69
C ALA A 32 -8.77 -10.35 1.44
N TYR A 33 -9.42 -10.32 2.59
CA TYR A 33 -9.43 -9.15 3.44
C TYR A 33 -9.37 -9.56 4.90
N ARG A 34 -8.91 -8.63 5.74
CA ARG A 34 -9.06 -8.71 7.19
C ARG A 34 -9.51 -7.36 7.70
N THR A 35 -10.31 -7.38 8.76
CA THR A 35 -10.78 -6.19 9.43
C THR A 35 -10.23 -6.18 10.84
N VAL A 36 -9.57 -5.09 11.20
CA VAL A 36 -8.98 -4.87 12.52
C VAL A 36 -9.57 -3.61 13.15
N SER A 37 -9.40 -3.47 14.46
CA SER A 37 -9.79 -2.26 15.20
C SER A 37 -9.04 -1.04 14.65
N PHE A 38 -9.77 0.01 14.27
CA PHE A 38 -9.12 1.26 13.87
C PHE A 38 -8.48 1.97 15.07
N ASP A 39 -8.99 1.74 16.28
CA ASP A 39 -8.41 2.27 17.51
C ASP A 39 -7.04 1.68 17.82
N ASP A 40 -6.79 0.41 17.50
CA ASP A 40 -5.46 -0.20 17.64
C ASP A 40 -4.42 0.55 16.78
N ILE A 41 -4.81 0.95 15.57
CA ILE A 41 -3.98 1.76 14.67
C ILE A 41 -3.79 3.17 15.23
N LYS A 42 -4.85 3.81 15.75
CA LYS A 42 -4.77 5.14 16.38
C LYS A 42 -3.88 5.11 17.62
N LEU A 43 -3.91 4.04 18.41
CA LEU A 43 -3.08 3.86 19.59
C LEU A 43 -1.60 3.88 19.21
N VAL A 44 -1.19 3.06 18.22
CA VAL A 44 0.20 3.04 17.72
C VAL A 44 0.58 4.40 17.13
N LYS A 45 -0.31 5.00 16.33
CA LYS A 45 -0.11 6.33 15.74
C LYS A 45 0.18 7.38 16.82
N ASN A 46 -0.65 7.45 17.86
CA ASN A 46 -0.56 8.47 18.90
C ASN A 46 0.71 8.26 19.76
N ALA A 47 0.99 7.01 20.14
CA ALA A 47 2.19 6.68 20.91
C ALA A 47 3.49 7.00 20.16
N MET A 48 3.51 6.77 18.84
CA MET A 48 4.68 7.02 18.01
C MET A 48 4.75 8.43 17.43
N ASN A 49 3.77 9.30 17.73
CA ASN A 49 3.61 10.63 17.14
C ASN A 49 3.69 10.62 15.59
N THR A 50 2.95 9.71 14.97
CA THR A 50 2.95 9.51 13.51
C THR A 50 1.55 9.72 12.91
N THR A 51 1.37 9.40 11.63
CA THR A 51 0.08 9.41 10.93
C THR A 51 -0.43 7.98 10.70
N ILE A 52 -1.73 7.84 10.41
CA ILE A 52 -2.32 6.54 10.04
C ILE A 52 -1.59 5.90 8.86
N ASN A 53 -1.21 6.70 7.85
CA ASN A 53 -0.43 6.23 6.69
C ASN A 53 0.91 5.61 7.09
N ASP A 54 1.58 6.16 8.11
CA ASP A 54 2.86 5.65 8.60
C ASP A 54 2.67 4.30 9.29
N VAL A 55 1.61 4.16 10.10
CA VAL A 55 1.29 2.89 10.79
C VAL A 55 0.90 1.81 9.78
N VAL A 56 -0.05 2.06 8.87
CA VAL A 56 -0.48 1.03 7.90
C VAL A 56 0.66 0.61 6.96
N MET A 57 1.54 1.54 6.58
CA MET A 57 2.75 1.18 5.84
C MET A 57 3.71 0.37 6.70
N GLY A 58 3.94 0.74 7.96
CA GLY A 58 4.78 0.00 8.90
C GLY A 58 4.29 -1.44 9.09
N VAL A 59 3.00 -1.62 9.35
CA VAL A 59 2.38 -2.95 9.49
C VAL A 59 2.53 -3.76 8.20
N SER A 60 2.37 -3.12 7.03
CA SER A 60 2.56 -3.79 5.74
C SER A 60 4.01 -4.20 5.49
N LEU A 61 4.98 -3.37 5.88
CA LEU A 61 6.41 -3.71 5.81
C LEU A 61 6.73 -4.91 6.68
N ALA A 62 6.21 -4.95 7.91
CA ALA A 62 6.39 -6.04 8.84
C ALA A 62 5.79 -7.35 8.30
N GLY A 63 4.50 -7.33 7.93
CA GLY A 63 3.81 -8.51 7.39
C GLY A 63 4.46 -9.04 6.11
N LEU A 64 4.83 -8.16 5.17
CA LEU A 64 5.53 -8.57 3.95
C LEU A 64 6.94 -9.11 4.23
N SER A 65 7.62 -8.60 5.25
CA SER A 65 8.95 -9.10 5.63
C SER A 65 8.85 -10.51 6.19
N GLN A 66 7.85 -10.79 7.03
CA GLN A 66 7.59 -12.15 7.54
C GLN A 66 7.19 -13.10 6.42
N TYR A 67 6.27 -12.69 5.56
CA TYR A 67 5.86 -13.48 4.39
C TYR A 67 7.04 -13.83 3.49
N LEU A 68 7.83 -12.84 3.08
CA LEU A 68 8.99 -13.07 2.21
C LEU A 68 10.04 -13.94 2.90
N ASN A 69 10.31 -13.71 4.18
CA ASN A 69 11.25 -14.53 4.95
C ASN A 69 10.85 -16.01 4.92
N ARG A 70 9.56 -16.29 5.13
CA ARG A 70 9.00 -17.64 5.05
C ARG A 70 9.12 -18.24 3.64
N ARG A 71 8.75 -17.50 2.60
CA ARG A 71 8.85 -17.96 1.20
C ARG A 71 10.28 -18.25 0.76
N TYR A 72 11.25 -17.46 1.19
CA TYR A 72 12.67 -17.73 0.91
C TYR A 72 13.21 -18.93 1.71
N GLY A 73 12.69 -19.19 2.92
CA GLY A 73 13.01 -20.40 3.68
C GLY A 73 12.46 -21.67 3.02
N GLU A 74 11.20 -21.65 2.59
CA GLU A 74 10.56 -22.75 1.84
C GLU A 74 11.35 -23.10 0.57
N ALA A 75 11.79 -22.09 -0.18
CA ALA A 75 12.57 -22.29 -1.40
C ALA A 75 13.95 -22.92 -1.15
N LYS A 76 14.49 -22.83 0.07
CA LYS A 76 15.75 -23.47 0.49
C LYS A 76 15.55 -24.89 1.05
N GLY A 77 14.32 -25.40 1.09
CA GLY A 77 14.00 -26.73 1.62
C GLY A 77 13.99 -26.80 3.15
N GLU A 78 13.89 -25.68 3.85
CA GLU A 78 13.84 -25.66 5.31
C GLU A 78 12.42 -26.01 5.79
N ALA A 79 12.26 -27.20 6.41
CA ALA A 79 11.00 -27.63 6.98
C ALA A 79 10.64 -26.73 8.18
N VAL A 80 9.54 -25.98 8.04
CA VAL A 80 8.99 -25.03 9.02
C VAL A 80 10.05 -24.05 9.53
N ALA A 81 10.23 -22.97 8.77
CA ALA A 81 11.04 -21.82 9.17
C ALA A 81 10.68 -21.40 10.60
N THR A 82 11.51 -21.77 11.57
CA THR A 82 11.44 -21.19 12.90
C THR A 82 11.62 -19.69 12.72
N GLN A 83 10.66 -18.90 13.21
CA GLN A 83 10.55 -17.43 13.00
C GLN A 83 11.82 -16.62 13.35
N LYS A 84 12.83 -17.25 13.96
CA LYS A 84 14.09 -16.63 14.37
C LYS A 84 15.19 -16.61 13.30
N LYS A 85 15.07 -17.38 12.21
CA LYS A 85 16.10 -17.39 11.16
C LYS A 85 15.78 -16.37 10.06
N ASN A 86 16.75 -15.51 9.76
CA ASN A 86 16.67 -14.58 8.64
C ASN A 86 17.07 -15.28 7.34
N ASN A 87 16.09 -15.54 6.48
CA ASN A 87 16.19 -16.16 5.17
C ASN A 87 16.20 -15.16 4.02
N LEU A 88 15.99 -13.87 4.31
CA LEU A 88 15.93 -12.81 3.31
C LEU A 88 17.29 -12.61 2.62
N PRO A 89 17.34 -12.53 1.28
CA PRO A 89 18.52 -12.06 0.57
C PRO A 89 18.93 -10.65 0.98
N GLU A 90 20.22 -10.35 0.87
CA GLU A 90 20.71 -8.99 1.00
C GLU A 90 20.23 -8.11 -0.18
N ASN A 91 20.02 -6.82 0.08
CA ASN A 91 19.79 -5.79 -0.95
C ASN A 91 18.56 -6.01 -1.86
N ILE A 92 17.45 -6.54 -1.33
CA ILE A 92 16.18 -6.64 -2.08
C ILE A 92 15.65 -5.23 -2.38
N ARG A 93 15.50 -4.91 -3.68
CA ARG A 93 14.78 -3.71 -4.11
C ARG A 93 13.32 -4.07 -4.33
N LEU A 94 12.47 -3.56 -3.45
CA LEU A 94 11.03 -3.61 -3.58
C LEU A 94 10.48 -2.18 -3.56
N ARG A 95 9.67 -1.84 -4.56
CA ARG A 95 8.94 -0.57 -4.63
C ARG A 95 7.46 -0.84 -4.85
N ALA A 96 6.64 -0.08 -4.15
CA ALA A 96 5.21 0.01 -4.38
C ALA A 96 4.90 1.19 -5.30
N THR A 97 3.97 1.00 -6.23
CA THR A 97 3.31 2.11 -6.91
C THR A 97 2.14 2.59 -6.04
N LEU A 98 2.15 3.86 -5.64
CA LEU A 98 1.03 4.53 -4.98
C LEU A 98 0.45 5.58 -5.91
N LEU A 99 -0.87 5.67 -5.94
CA LEU A 99 -1.59 6.76 -6.60
C LEU A 99 -2.05 7.77 -5.56
N VAL A 100 -1.82 9.04 -5.84
CA VAL A 100 -2.12 10.15 -4.93
C VAL A 100 -3.02 11.14 -5.64
N ASN A 101 -4.11 11.53 -4.99
CA ASN A 101 -4.94 12.64 -5.44
C ASN A 101 -4.14 13.94 -5.29
N ILE A 102 -3.89 14.64 -6.39
CA ILE A 102 -3.12 15.90 -6.42
C ILE A 102 -4.01 17.14 -6.49
N ARG A 103 -5.31 17.00 -6.24
CA ARG A 103 -6.24 18.14 -6.15
C ARG A 103 -5.86 19.04 -4.96
N PRO A 104 -5.92 20.38 -5.11
CA PRO A 104 -5.70 21.31 -4.00
C PRO A 104 -6.71 21.16 -2.86
N SER A 105 -7.96 20.78 -3.17
CA SER A 105 -9.03 20.53 -2.21
C SER A 105 -9.41 19.04 -2.22
N PRO A 106 -8.73 18.19 -1.42
CA PRO A 106 -9.11 16.78 -1.29
C PRO A 106 -10.49 16.67 -0.61
N GLY A 107 -11.35 15.80 -1.11
CA GLY A 107 -12.70 15.60 -0.57
C GLY A 107 -13.72 15.15 -1.61
N ILE A 108 -14.92 14.80 -1.15
CA ILE A 108 -16.09 14.58 -2.00
C ILE A 108 -16.72 15.94 -2.25
N HIS A 109 -16.72 16.39 -3.50
CA HIS A 109 -17.34 17.64 -3.93
C HIS A 109 -18.57 17.30 -4.78
N ALA A 110 -19.61 18.13 -4.73
CA ALA A 110 -20.74 17.93 -5.63
C ALA A 110 -20.29 18.12 -7.08
N LEU A 111 -20.78 17.27 -7.98
CA LEU A 111 -20.39 17.29 -9.39
C LEU A 111 -20.64 18.67 -10.02
N ALA A 112 -21.77 19.31 -9.69
CA ALA A 112 -22.11 20.63 -10.16
C ALA A 112 -21.01 21.66 -9.82
N ASP A 113 -20.60 21.72 -8.56
CA ASP A 113 -19.53 22.62 -8.07
C ASP A 113 -18.19 22.36 -8.78
N MET A 114 -17.90 21.10 -9.12
CA MET A 114 -16.67 20.74 -9.84
C MET A 114 -16.66 21.18 -11.32
N MET A 115 -17.84 21.42 -11.89
CA MET A 115 -18.03 21.85 -13.29
C MET A 115 -18.11 23.38 -13.44
N GLU A 116 -18.29 24.11 -12.36
CA GLU A 116 -18.32 25.58 -12.36
C GLU A 116 -16.97 26.19 -12.81
N LYS A 117 -17.05 27.36 -13.46
CA LYS A 117 -15.86 28.09 -13.92
C LYS A 117 -15.13 28.70 -12.72
N GLY A 118 -13.82 28.45 -12.63
CA GLY A 118 -12.95 29.05 -11.62
C GLY A 118 -12.78 28.24 -10.32
N THR A 119 -13.40 27.07 -10.21
CA THR A 119 -13.28 26.26 -8.99
C THR A 119 -11.91 25.59 -8.88
N LYS A 120 -11.44 25.46 -7.63
CA LYS A 120 -10.19 24.76 -7.31
C LYS A 120 -10.31 23.24 -7.46
N ALA A 121 -11.54 22.72 -7.53
CA ALA A 121 -11.87 21.31 -7.57
C ALA A 121 -12.36 20.82 -8.95
N LYS A 122 -11.71 21.25 -10.05
CA LYS A 122 -12.14 20.92 -11.43
C LYS A 122 -12.47 19.46 -11.68
N TRP A 123 -13.52 19.16 -12.44
CA TRP A 123 -13.85 17.80 -12.87
C TRP A 123 -12.72 17.10 -13.65
N GLY A 124 -12.58 15.77 -13.46
CA GLY A 124 -11.61 14.92 -14.17
C GLY A 124 -10.55 14.23 -13.27
N ASN A 125 -9.68 13.41 -13.87
CA ASN A 125 -8.65 12.69 -13.12
C ASN A 125 -7.42 13.57 -12.84
N CYS A 126 -7.19 13.85 -11.56
CA CYS A 126 -6.02 14.58 -11.06
C CYS A 126 -5.23 13.67 -10.12
N ILE A 127 -4.56 12.68 -10.69
CA ILE A 127 -3.87 11.63 -9.95
C ILE A 127 -2.40 11.65 -10.34
N GLY A 128 -1.52 11.81 -9.34
CA GLY A 128 -0.09 11.60 -9.46
C GLY A 128 0.31 10.21 -8.98
N SER A 129 1.53 9.79 -9.31
CA SER A 129 2.09 8.51 -8.85
C SER A 129 3.34 8.72 -8.00
N VAL A 130 3.52 7.89 -6.99
CA VAL A 130 4.72 7.85 -6.14
C VAL A 130 5.27 6.44 -6.16
N LEU A 131 6.58 6.32 -6.34
CA LEU A 131 7.29 5.05 -6.25
C LEU A 131 7.87 4.93 -4.85
N LEU A 132 7.15 4.24 -3.95
CA LEU A 132 7.46 4.15 -2.54
C LEU A 132 8.38 2.95 -2.27
N PRO A 133 9.61 3.13 -1.74
CA PRO A 133 10.46 2.02 -1.35
C PRO A 133 9.83 1.22 -0.21
N PHE A 134 9.81 -0.10 -0.36
CA PHE A 134 9.45 -1.05 0.69
C PHE A 134 10.73 -1.77 1.10
N THR A 135 11.31 -1.36 2.23
CA THR A 135 12.50 -2.01 2.76
C THR A 135 12.09 -3.26 3.52
N ILE A 136 12.34 -4.41 2.90
CA ILE A 136 12.06 -5.72 3.47
C ILE A 136 13.23 -6.12 4.38
N ALA A 137 12.93 -6.31 5.66
CA ALA A 137 13.90 -6.70 6.68
C ALA A 137 13.17 -7.25 7.91
N LEU A 138 13.77 -8.21 8.62
CA LEU A 138 13.33 -8.56 9.97
C LEU A 138 13.85 -7.51 10.96
N ARG A 139 13.05 -7.17 11.97
CA ARG A 139 13.39 -6.19 13.01
C ARG A 139 13.14 -6.80 14.38
N ASP A 140 14.03 -6.50 15.32
CA ASP A 140 13.86 -6.90 16.72
C ASP A 140 12.79 -6.03 17.42
N ASP A 141 12.80 -4.72 17.17
CA ASP A 141 11.75 -3.81 17.63
C ASP A 141 10.63 -3.71 16.57
N PRO A 142 9.40 -4.15 16.86
CA PRO A 142 8.28 -4.02 15.92
C PRO A 142 7.97 -2.55 15.57
N LEU A 143 8.30 -1.59 16.43
CA LEU A 143 8.06 -0.17 16.18
C LEU A 143 9.05 0.45 15.19
N ASP A 144 10.16 -0.23 14.87
CA ASP A 144 11.11 0.23 13.85
C ASP A 144 10.50 0.29 12.45
N TYR A 145 9.55 -0.61 12.15
CA TYR A 145 8.81 -0.55 10.89
C TYR A 145 8.02 0.75 10.74
N VAL A 146 7.40 1.23 11.82
CA VAL A 146 6.65 2.50 11.82
C VAL A 146 7.59 3.70 11.71
N ARG A 147 8.73 3.69 12.43
CA ARG A 147 9.76 4.73 12.32
C ARG A 147 10.29 4.82 10.89
N GLN A 148 10.59 3.68 10.28
CA GLN A 148 11.06 3.60 8.90
C GLN A 148 10.01 4.05 7.88
N ALA A 149 8.75 3.64 8.07
CA ALA A 149 7.64 4.06 7.24
C ALA A 149 7.49 5.59 7.27
N LYS A 150 7.49 6.19 8.47
CA LYS A 150 7.44 7.65 8.66
C LYS A 150 8.57 8.36 7.92
N ALA A 151 9.82 7.95 8.15
CA ALA A 151 10.98 8.57 7.48
C ALA A 151 10.88 8.47 5.95
N THR A 152 10.40 7.34 5.44
CA THR A 152 10.25 7.11 4.00
C THR A 152 9.13 7.97 3.41
N ILE A 153 7.97 8.01 4.07
CA ILE A 153 6.80 8.78 3.65
C ILE A 153 7.11 10.28 3.70
N ASP A 154 7.70 10.78 4.79
CA ASP A 154 8.02 12.21 4.93
C ASP A 154 8.98 12.66 3.83
N ARG A 155 10.02 11.86 3.53
CA ARG A 155 10.92 12.12 2.41
C ARG A 155 10.19 12.13 1.05
N LYS A 156 9.23 11.23 0.85
CA LYS A 156 8.46 11.14 -0.41
C LYS A 156 7.44 12.26 -0.58
N LYS A 157 6.85 12.74 0.52
CA LYS A 157 6.00 13.94 0.50
C LYS A 157 6.82 15.16 0.10
N GLN A 158 8.02 15.32 0.66
CA GLN A 158 8.92 16.44 0.34
C GLN A 158 9.43 16.40 -1.11
N SER A 159 9.55 15.22 -1.72
CA SER A 159 10.08 15.11 -3.10
C SER A 159 9.11 15.54 -4.20
N GLN A 160 7.85 15.87 -3.88
CA GLN A 160 6.81 16.29 -4.84
C GLN A 160 6.63 15.33 -6.04
N GLU A 161 6.94 14.04 -5.85
CA GLU A 161 7.00 13.06 -6.94
C GLU A 161 5.63 12.90 -7.63
N ALA A 162 4.54 12.95 -6.85
CA ALA A 162 3.19 12.89 -7.39
C ALA A 162 2.90 14.03 -8.39
N ALA A 163 3.30 15.27 -8.07
CA ALA A 163 3.11 16.42 -8.96
C ALA A 163 3.95 16.29 -10.23
N TYR A 164 5.23 15.94 -10.10
CA TYR A 164 6.12 15.77 -11.26
C TYR A 164 5.69 14.63 -12.17
N THR A 165 5.27 13.49 -11.62
CA THR A 165 4.81 12.36 -12.44
C THR A 165 3.53 12.70 -13.20
N PHE A 166 2.59 13.41 -12.57
CA PHE A 166 1.41 13.92 -13.27
C PHE A 166 1.78 14.87 -14.41
N LEU A 167 2.71 15.81 -14.18
CA LEU A 167 3.20 16.73 -15.21
C LEU A 167 3.88 15.99 -16.37
N ILE A 168 4.73 15.01 -16.09
CA ILE A 168 5.41 14.19 -17.10
C ILE A 168 4.38 13.44 -17.94
N VAL A 169 3.43 12.75 -17.33
CA VAL A 169 2.40 11.98 -18.06
C VAL A 169 1.53 12.91 -18.91
N LYS A 170 1.14 14.08 -18.38
CA LYS A 170 0.37 15.08 -19.10
C LYS A 170 1.15 15.65 -20.30
N LEU A 171 2.44 15.89 -20.14
CA LEU A 171 3.31 16.36 -21.22
C LEU A 171 3.45 15.30 -22.31
N VAL A 172 3.70 14.04 -21.93
CA VAL A 172 3.79 12.91 -22.87
C VAL A 172 2.49 12.73 -23.64
N LEU A 173 1.34 12.83 -22.96
CA LEU A 173 0.03 12.76 -23.59
C LEU A 173 -0.16 13.89 -24.64
N LYS A 174 0.24 15.11 -24.32
CA LYS A 174 0.12 16.27 -25.22
C LYS A 174 1.06 16.21 -26.41
N LEU A 175 2.31 15.79 -26.21
CA LEU A 175 3.35 15.82 -27.24
C LEU A 175 3.36 14.56 -28.12
N PHE A 176 3.06 13.40 -27.55
CA PHE A 176 3.22 12.09 -28.21
C PHE A 176 1.92 11.28 -28.28
N GLY A 177 0.82 11.83 -27.77
CA GLY A 177 -0.51 11.22 -27.84
C GLY A 177 -0.74 10.09 -26.83
N ILE A 178 -1.96 9.55 -26.86
CA ILE A 178 -2.45 8.58 -25.87
C ILE A 178 -1.68 7.26 -25.86
N LYS A 179 -1.19 6.80 -27.03
CA LYS A 179 -0.42 5.55 -27.12
C LYS A 179 0.88 5.62 -26.33
N ALA A 180 1.60 6.73 -26.42
CA ALA A 180 2.84 6.95 -25.67
C ALA A 180 2.58 7.09 -24.17
N ALA A 181 1.52 7.83 -23.79
CA ALA A 181 1.13 7.99 -22.39
C ALA A 181 0.71 6.64 -21.77
N ALA A 182 -0.08 5.84 -22.48
CA ALA A 182 -0.48 4.49 -22.06
C ALA A 182 0.74 3.57 -21.93
N PHE A 183 1.68 3.61 -22.88
CA PHE A 183 2.92 2.86 -22.78
C PHE A 183 3.68 3.21 -21.50
N LEU A 184 3.88 4.51 -21.21
CA LEU A 184 4.56 4.95 -19.99
C LEU A 184 3.81 4.51 -18.72
N TYR A 185 2.48 4.64 -18.72
CA TYR A 185 1.61 4.24 -17.61
C TYR A 185 1.69 2.73 -17.32
N HIS A 186 1.86 1.88 -18.33
CA HIS A 186 2.11 0.47 -18.11
C HIS A 186 3.57 0.16 -17.78
N ARG A 187 4.52 0.87 -18.39
CA ARG A 187 5.96 0.62 -18.29
C ARG A 187 6.49 0.73 -16.85
N VAL A 188 6.09 1.78 -16.14
CA VAL A 188 6.60 2.06 -14.78
C VAL A 188 6.10 1.02 -13.76
N PRO A 189 4.79 0.74 -13.64
CA PRO A 189 4.27 -0.33 -12.79
C PRO A 189 4.90 -1.70 -13.08
N ASN A 190 5.16 -2.03 -14.36
CA ASN A 190 5.82 -3.28 -14.76
C ASN A 190 7.26 -3.44 -14.20
N HIS A 191 7.87 -2.36 -13.73
CA HIS A 191 9.21 -2.35 -13.14
C HIS A 191 9.22 -2.29 -11.62
N THR A 192 8.04 -2.37 -11.00
CA THR A 192 7.84 -2.37 -9.56
C THR A 192 7.17 -3.66 -9.09
N THR A 193 7.29 -3.98 -7.82
CA THR A 193 6.82 -5.27 -7.29
C THR A 193 5.34 -5.28 -6.91
N LEU A 194 4.83 -4.22 -6.30
CA LEU A 194 3.44 -4.20 -5.81
C LEU A 194 2.74 -2.85 -6.01
N CYS A 195 1.42 -2.86 -5.83
CA CYS A 195 0.62 -1.64 -5.72
C CYS A 195 0.11 -1.48 -4.30
N PHE A 196 0.13 -0.25 -3.79
CA PHE A 196 -0.31 0.06 -2.43
C PHE A 196 -1.28 1.24 -2.45
N SER A 197 -2.30 1.18 -1.61
CA SER A 197 -3.34 2.21 -1.52
C SER A 197 -3.88 2.28 -0.10
N ASN A 198 -4.17 3.49 0.37
CA ASN A 198 -4.93 3.72 1.59
C ASN A 198 -5.96 4.82 1.32
N ILE A 199 -7.23 4.53 1.59
CA ILE A 199 -8.36 5.43 1.35
C ILE A 199 -9.10 5.62 2.67
N VAL A 200 -9.25 6.90 3.05
CA VAL A 200 -10.10 7.28 4.18
C VAL A 200 -11.55 7.11 3.76
N GLY A 201 -12.31 6.29 4.48
CA GLY A 201 -13.74 6.14 4.27
C GLY A 201 -14.59 6.88 5.30
N PRO A 202 -15.91 6.65 5.24
CA PRO A 202 -16.87 7.33 6.10
C PRO A 202 -16.60 7.08 7.59
N ILE A 203 -16.74 8.14 8.39
CA ILE A 203 -16.69 8.08 9.85
C ILE A 203 -18.05 7.68 10.45
N GLU A 204 -19.12 7.96 9.73
CA GLU A 204 -20.51 7.65 10.10
C GLU A 204 -20.97 6.33 9.48
N GLU A 205 -21.95 5.69 10.13
CA GLU A 205 -22.64 4.55 9.55
C GLU A 205 -23.48 5.00 8.35
N ILE A 206 -23.08 4.53 7.18
CA ILE A 206 -23.85 4.71 5.95
C ILE A 206 -24.65 3.45 5.60
N GLY A 207 -25.76 3.65 4.89
CA GLY A 207 -26.60 2.56 4.37
C GLY A 207 -26.69 2.56 2.85
N PHE A 208 -27.04 1.42 2.28
CA PHE A 208 -27.35 1.25 0.87
C PHE A 208 -28.81 0.80 0.71
N TYR A 209 -29.65 1.62 0.09
CA TYR A 209 -31.10 1.37 -0.04
C TYR A 209 -31.79 1.03 1.29
N GLY A 210 -31.43 1.73 2.37
CA GLY A 210 -32.01 1.51 3.71
C GLY A 210 -31.36 0.38 4.52
N HIS A 211 -30.40 -0.36 3.94
CA HIS A 211 -29.67 -1.40 4.65
C HIS A 211 -28.33 -0.88 5.18
N PRO A 212 -28.03 -0.99 6.49
CA PRO A 212 -26.73 -0.61 7.03
C PRO A 212 -25.58 -1.35 6.36
N LEU A 213 -24.51 -0.65 6.01
CA LEU A 213 -23.31 -1.28 5.44
C LEU A 213 -22.50 -1.98 6.53
N ALA A 214 -22.09 -3.22 6.28
CA ALA A 214 -21.29 -4.00 7.25
C ALA A 214 -19.79 -3.63 7.19
N PHE A 215 -19.26 -3.46 5.98
CA PHE A 215 -17.86 -3.11 5.71
C PHE A 215 -17.70 -2.57 4.27
N ILE A 216 -16.55 -1.95 3.99
CA ILE A 216 -16.17 -1.45 2.66
C ILE A 216 -14.81 -2.05 2.30
N ALA A 217 -14.73 -2.75 1.17
CA ALA A 217 -13.52 -3.47 0.73
C ALA A 217 -13.26 -3.25 -0.78
N PRO A 218 -12.83 -2.05 -1.20
CA PRO A 218 -12.63 -1.76 -2.60
C PRO A 218 -11.33 -2.41 -3.10
N SER A 219 -11.33 -2.85 -4.36
CA SER A 219 -10.12 -3.23 -5.07
C SER A 219 -10.28 -3.05 -6.57
N CYS A 220 -9.20 -3.22 -7.33
CA CYS A 220 -9.21 -3.12 -8.78
C CYS A 220 -8.34 -4.20 -9.45
N TYR A 221 -8.59 -4.42 -10.73
CA TYR A 221 -7.88 -5.41 -11.56
C TYR A 221 -7.19 -4.74 -12.76
N GLY A 222 -6.34 -5.50 -13.47
CA GLY A 222 -5.63 -5.04 -14.67
C GLY A 222 -4.24 -4.44 -14.41
N GLN A 223 -3.81 -4.33 -13.15
CA GLN A 223 -2.45 -3.94 -12.82
C GLN A 223 -1.46 -5.07 -13.15
N PRO A 224 -0.19 -4.76 -13.46
CA PRO A 224 0.79 -5.80 -13.78
C PRO A 224 1.34 -6.55 -12.57
N HIS A 225 1.06 -6.05 -11.35
CA HIS A 225 1.59 -6.57 -10.10
C HIS A 225 0.92 -7.89 -9.68
N GLY A 226 1.71 -8.76 -9.05
CA GLY A 226 1.21 -9.97 -8.41
C GLY A 226 0.43 -9.71 -7.12
N LEU A 227 0.72 -8.59 -6.45
CA LEU A 227 0.12 -8.19 -5.20
C LEU A 227 -0.32 -6.73 -5.25
N MET A 228 -1.52 -6.49 -4.75
CA MET A 228 -2.05 -5.17 -4.49
C MET A 228 -2.64 -5.14 -3.07
N VAL A 229 -2.24 -4.15 -2.29
CA VAL A 229 -2.65 -3.97 -0.90
C VAL A 229 -3.45 -2.68 -0.79
N HIS A 230 -4.68 -2.76 -0.33
CA HIS A 230 -5.52 -1.62 0.00
C HIS A 230 -5.77 -1.56 1.50
N PHE A 231 -5.87 -0.35 2.03
CA PHE A 231 -6.44 -0.07 3.33
C PHE A 231 -7.66 0.83 3.14
N GLN A 232 -8.76 0.49 3.80
CA GLN A 232 -10.01 1.24 3.77
C GLN A 232 -10.55 1.36 5.19
N SER A 233 -10.64 2.59 5.70
CA SER A 233 -11.33 2.84 6.96
C SER A 233 -12.84 2.92 6.74
N TYR A 234 -13.62 2.44 7.71
CA TYR A 234 -15.07 2.65 7.78
C TYR A 234 -15.46 2.60 9.26
N THR A 235 -16.10 3.67 9.74
CA THR A 235 -16.41 3.87 11.17
C THR A 235 -15.18 3.65 12.06
N ASN A 236 -15.21 2.67 12.96
CA ASN A 236 -14.09 2.30 13.83
C ASN A 236 -13.34 1.05 13.37
N LYS A 237 -13.46 0.70 12.09
CA LYS A 237 -12.84 -0.48 11.49
C LYS A 237 -11.84 -0.05 10.43
N MET A 238 -10.68 -0.73 10.40
CA MET A 238 -9.77 -0.68 9.27
C MET A 238 -9.82 -2.02 8.57
N THR A 239 -10.20 -2.04 7.30
CA THR A 239 -10.16 -3.24 6.47
C THR A 239 -8.98 -3.13 5.52
N PHE A 240 -8.07 -4.11 5.56
CA PHE A 240 -7.06 -4.25 4.54
C PHE A 240 -7.45 -5.35 3.56
N ILE A 241 -7.30 -5.07 2.27
CA ILE A 241 -7.75 -5.90 1.15
C ILE A 241 -6.54 -6.25 0.31
N LEU A 242 -6.32 -7.54 0.12
CA LEU A 242 -5.28 -8.09 -0.74
C LEU A 242 -5.93 -8.57 -2.04
N SER A 243 -5.44 -8.07 -3.17
CA SER A 243 -5.71 -8.62 -4.49
C SER A 243 -4.45 -9.30 -5.00
N VAL A 244 -4.48 -10.61 -5.11
CA VAL A 244 -3.30 -11.44 -5.40
C VAL A 244 -3.48 -12.26 -6.66
N ASP A 245 -2.37 -12.50 -7.39
CA ASP A 245 -2.26 -13.58 -8.36
C ASP A 245 -2.02 -14.88 -7.58
N GLU A 246 -2.95 -15.84 -7.68
CA GLU A 246 -2.92 -17.09 -6.89
C GLU A 246 -1.67 -17.93 -7.17
N ALA A 247 -1.05 -17.79 -8.35
CA ALA A 247 0.18 -18.49 -8.68
C ALA A 247 1.41 -17.93 -7.92
N ILE A 248 1.32 -16.70 -7.41
CA ILE A 248 2.40 -15.99 -6.72
C ILE A 248 2.21 -16.07 -5.20
N ILE A 249 0.97 -15.81 -4.75
CA ILE A 249 0.57 -15.87 -3.35
C ILE A 249 -0.55 -16.92 -3.25
N PRO A 250 -0.18 -18.20 -3.00
CA PRO A 250 -1.14 -19.30 -2.99
C PRO A 250 -2.10 -19.20 -1.80
N ASP A 251 -1.62 -18.70 -0.66
CA ASP A 251 -2.43 -18.46 0.53
C ASP A 251 -2.43 -16.96 0.91
N PRO A 252 -3.39 -16.17 0.40
CA PRO A 252 -3.52 -14.77 0.76
C PRO A 252 -4.03 -14.55 2.19
N HIS A 253 -4.67 -15.54 2.82
CA HIS A 253 -5.13 -15.40 4.20
C HIS A 253 -3.94 -15.43 5.15
N GLN A 254 -2.93 -16.25 4.88
CA GLN A 254 -1.68 -16.23 5.66
C GLN A 254 -0.98 -14.87 5.62
N LEU A 255 -0.95 -14.19 4.46
CA LEU A 255 -0.42 -12.82 4.39
C LEU A 255 -1.29 -11.82 5.16
N CYS A 256 -2.61 -12.01 5.19
CA CYS A 256 -3.48 -11.22 6.06
C CYS A 256 -3.16 -11.44 7.54
N ASP A 257 -2.93 -12.69 7.95
CA ASP A 257 -2.57 -13.05 9.32
C ASP A 257 -1.23 -12.41 9.72
N ASP A 258 -0.22 -12.43 8.83
CA ASP A 258 1.07 -11.80 9.07
C ASP A 258 0.93 -10.28 9.30
N ILE A 259 0.05 -9.60 8.53
CA ILE A 259 -0.22 -8.17 8.66
C ILE A 259 -0.96 -7.88 9.98
N GLU A 260 -1.97 -8.67 10.33
CA GLU A 260 -2.71 -8.50 11.58
C GLU A 260 -1.83 -8.74 12.81
N GLU A 261 -1.05 -9.83 12.82
CA GLU A 261 -0.13 -10.13 13.91
C GLU A 261 0.94 -9.04 14.05
N SER A 262 1.42 -8.48 12.93
CA SER A 262 2.34 -7.34 12.97
C SER A 262 1.75 -6.11 13.66
N LEU A 263 0.46 -5.81 13.44
CA LEU A 263 -0.22 -4.72 14.15
C LEU A 263 -0.33 -5.03 15.64
N LYS A 264 -0.68 -6.27 16.00
CA LYS A 264 -0.77 -6.71 17.39
C LYS A 264 0.57 -6.58 18.11
N LEU A 265 1.67 -7.03 17.52
CA LEU A 265 3.01 -6.89 18.09
C LEU A 265 3.41 -5.42 18.29
N MET A 266 3.05 -4.53 17.36
CA MET A 266 3.28 -3.09 17.52
C MET A 266 2.45 -2.50 18.66
N LYS A 267 1.19 -2.90 18.78
CA LYS A 267 0.31 -2.48 19.89
C LYS A 267 0.86 -2.94 21.23
N ASP A 268 1.21 -4.22 21.35
CA ASP A 268 1.75 -4.81 22.57
C ASP A 268 3.06 -4.12 22.99
N ALA A 269 3.94 -3.81 22.02
CA ALA A 269 5.17 -3.06 22.27
C ALA A 269 4.91 -1.62 22.77
N VAL A 270 3.87 -0.94 22.25
CA VAL A 270 3.47 0.40 22.74
C VAL A 270 2.97 0.33 24.19
N ILE A 271 2.12 -0.66 24.49
CA ILE A 271 1.55 -0.87 25.83
C ILE A 271 2.65 -1.21 26.83
N ALA A 272 3.51 -2.17 26.49
CA ALA A 272 4.61 -2.61 27.36
C ALA A 272 5.60 -1.50 27.71
N ARG A 273 5.81 -0.53 26.81
CA ARG A 273 6.72 0.61 27.03
C ARG A 273 6.07 1.78 27.77
N GLY A 274 4.78 1.71 28.11
CA GLY A 274 4.07 2.80 28.77
C GLY A 274 4.02 4.09 27.94
N ILE A 275 4.17 4.00 26.61
CA ILE A 275 4.22 5.18 25.72
C ILE A 275 2.83 5.83 25.59
N VAL A 276 1.78 5.18 26.09
CA VAL A 276 0.45 5.76 26.24
C VAL A 276 0.43 6.64 27.49
N LYS A 277 0.47 7.96 27.32
CA LYS A 277 0.08 8.88 28.39
C LYS A 277 -1.39 8.60 28.74
N GLU A 278 -1.70 8.47 30.03
CA GLU A 278 -3.04 8.18 30.63
C GLU A 278 -4.19 9.14 30.25
N ASN A 279 -4.05 10.02 29.26
CA ASN A 279 -5.04 11.04 28.93
C ASN A 279 -5.95 10.69 27.74
N LEU A 280 -6.42 9.45 27.65
CA LEU A 280 -7.44 9.04 26.66
C LEU A 280 -8.62 8.24 27.25
N ILE A 281 -8.80 8.29 28.58
CA ILE A 281 -10.08 7.94 29.21
C ILE A 281 -10.75 9.25 29.64
N LYS A 282 -11.41 9.93 28.69
CA LYS A 282 -12.57 10.81 28.91
C LYS A 282 -13.30 11.02 27.58
#